data_AF-A0A382F9P7-F1
#
_entry.id   AF-A0A382F9P7-F1
#
_cell.length_a   1.000
_cell.length_b   1.000
_cell.length_c   1.000
_cell.angle_alpha   90.00
_cell.angle_beta   90.00
_cell.angle_gamma   90.00
#
_symmetry.space_group_name_H-M   'P 1'
#
loop_
_entity.id
_entity.type
_entity.pdbx_description
1 polymer ?
#
loop_
_entity_poly.entity_id
_entity_poly.type
_entity_poly.pdbx_seq_one_letter_code
_entity_poly.pdbx_strand_id
1 'polypeptide(L)'
;MLWLERKYLSMVMANLDRSKWVNENTLNHRCPYCGDSQKNIYKSRGYHFVKEQSFIYKCHNCGKTTSSVNFLKENFPVVHREYLKEYLSEQGHKPKRKMPSSEKFKFSPQTDILNKSESKNKDSSLKAIAFLAADKTEARQYL
;
A
#
# COMPACT_ATOMS: atom_id res chain seq x y z
N MET A 1 11.08 -15.67 -16.65
CA MET A 1 10.60 -14.31 -16.34
C MET A 1 11.66 -13.21 -16.55
N LEU A 2 12.68 -13.46 -17.37
CA LEU A 2 13.74 -12.48 -17.65
C LEU A 2 13.18 -11.22 -18.36
N TRP A 3 12.26 -11.43 -19.30
CA TRP A 3 11.60 -10.35 -20.04
C TRP A 3 10.80 -9.42 -19.12
N LEU A 4 10.13 -9.99 -18.10
CA LEU A 4 9.37 -9.24 -17.10
C LEU A 4 10.29 -8.38 -16.23
N GLU A 5 11.40 -8.95 -15.73
CA GLU A 5 12.40 -8.17 -14.99
C GLU A 5 12.99 -7.05 -15.86
N ARG A 6 13.29 -7.33 -17.14
CA ARG A 6 13.77 -6.31 -18.09
C ARG A 6 12.74 -5.19 -18.31
N LYS A 7 11.45 -5.51 -18.43
CA LYS A 7 10.36 -4.53 -18.55
C LYS A 7 10.37 -3.58 -17.35
N TYR A 8 10.38 -4.12 -16.13
CA TYR A 8 10.33 -3.28 -14.93
C TYR A 8 11.63 -2.52 -14.65
N LEU A 9 12.79 -3.11 -14.97
CA LEU A 9 14.07 -2.37 -14.94
C LEU A 9 14.08 -1.22 -15.96
N SER A 10 13.48 -1.40 -17.13
CA SER A 10 13.38 -0.34 -18.15
C SER A 10 12.43 0.78 -17.73
N MET A 11 11.36 0.46 -16.99
CA MET A 11 10.46 1.47 -16.43
C MET A 11 11.14 2.31 -15.34
N VAL A 12 11.96 1.66 -14.51
CA VAL A 12 12.71 2.32 -13.44
C VAL A 12 13.93 3.08 -13.96
N MET A 13 14.44 2.72 -15.14
CA MET A 13 15.57 3.37 -15.80
C MET A 13 15.44 4.90 -15.81
N ALA A 14 14.25 5.44 -16.09
CA ALA A 14 14.01 6.88 -16.10
C ALA A 14 14.29 7.58 -14.75
N ASN A 15 14.21 6.86 -13.64
CA ASN A 15 14.47 7.37 -12.29
C ASN A 15 15.93 7.16 -11.84
N LEU A 16 16.73 6.44 -12.62
CA LEU A 16 18.11 6.10 -12.28
C LEU A 16 19.08 7.04 -12.99
N ASP A 17 20.00 7.62 -12.24
CA ASP A 17 21.02 8.50 -12.83
C ASP A 17 21.96 7.75 -13.78
N ARG A 18 22.17 8.35 -14.96
CA ARG A 18 23.09 7.85 -16.00
C ARG A 18 22.82 6.40 -16.37
N SER A 19 21.56 6.01 -16.37
CA SER A 19 21.15 4.67 -16.73
C SER A 19 21.22 4.48 -18.24
N LYS A 20 21.83 3.38 -18.68
CA LYS A 20 21.86 2.97 -20.08
C LYS A 20 21.90 1.45 -20.18
N TRP A 21 21.12 0.92 -21.11
CA TRP A 21 21.30 -0.46 -21.57
C TRP A 21 22.57 -0.52 -22.41
N VAL A 22 23.54 -1.31 -21.95
CA VAL A 22 24.76 -1.56 -22.72
C VAL A 22 24.47 -2.62 -23.77
N ASN A 23 23.80 -3.69 -23.34
CA ASN A 23 23.33 -4.81 -24.15
C ASN A 23 21.93 -5.22 -23.65
N GLU A 24 21.27 -6.17 -24.31
CA GLU A 24 19.98 -6.72 -23.86
C GLU A 24 20.03 -7.35 -22.46
N ASN A 25 21.22 -7.83 -22.09
CA ASN A 25 21.48 -8.55 -20.85
C ASN A 25 22.17 -7.70 -19.79
N THR A 26 22.44 -6.42 -20.06
CA THR A 26 23.24 -5.59 -19.14
C THR A 26 22.77 -4.14 -19.10
N LEU A 27 22.33 -3.70 -17.93
CA LEU A 27 21.96 -2.33 -17.61
C LEU A 27 23.04 -1.72 -16.71
N ASN A 28 23.56 -0.56 -17.09
CA ASN A 28 24.56 0.18 -16.33
C ASN A 28 23.92 1.49 -15.81
N HIS A 29 24.10 1.81 -14.54
CA HIS A 29 23.58 3.04 -13.92
C HIS A 29 24.34 3.41 -12.65
N ARG A 30 24.10 4.62 -12.12
CA ARG A 30 24.66 5.07 -10.84
C ARG A 30 24.09 4.25 -9.69
N CYS A 31 24.93 3.86 -8.74
CA CYS A 31 24.49 3.10 -7.56
C CYS A 31 23.66 3.99 -6.61
N PRO A 32 22.38 3.66 -6.34
CA PRO A 32 21.55 4.44 -5.43
C PRO A 32 21.95 4.27 -3.95
N TYR A 33 22.65 3.18 -3.60
CA TYR A 33 23.03 2.90 -2.21
C TYR A 33 24.24 3.68 -1.72
N CYS A 34 25.21 3.96 -2.59
CA CYS A 34 26.45 4.63 -2.20
C CYS A 34 26.67 5.99 -2.87
N GLY A 35 25.75 6.43 -3.74
CA GLY A 35 25.90 7.68 -4.49
C GLY A 35 27.01 7.63 -5.56
N ASP A 36 27.64 6.47 -5.78
CA ASP A 36 28.81 6.23 -6.63
C ASP A 36 30.05 7.05 -6.25
N SER A 37 31.10 6.96 -7.04
CA SER A 37 32.40 7.53 -6.70
C SER A 37 32.39 9.04 -6.70
N GLN A 38 32.87 9.61 -5.59
CA GLN A 38 33.28 11.01 -5.52
C GLN A 38 34.46 11.32 -6.46
N LYS A 39 35.29 10.32 -6.81
CA LYS A 39 36.51 10.52 -7.61
C LYS A 39 36.24 10.78 -9.10
N ASN A 40 35.16 10.24 -9.67
CA ASN A 40 34.82 10.49 -11.07
C ASN A 40 33.31 10.45 -11.26
N ILE A 41 32.74 11.63 -11.53
CA ILE A 41 31.30 11.84 -11.67
C ILE A 41 30.76 11.15 -12.95
N TYR A 42 31.62 10.88 -13.93
CA TYR A 42 31.21 10.31 -15.21
C TYR A 42 31.08 8.79 -15.24
N LYS A 43 31.68 8.10 -14.27
CA LYS A 43 31.63 6.63 -14.21
C LYS A 43 30.40 6.19 -13.45
N SER A 44 29.65 5.28 -14.04
CA SER A 44 28.57 4.52 -13.40
C SER A 44 29.10 3.15 -13.00
N ARG A 45 28.99 2.80 -11.71
CA ARG A 45 29.53 1.55 -11.14
C ARG A 45 28.50 0.50 -10.76
N GLY A 46 27.22 0.78 -10.97
CA GLY A 46 26.12 -0.16 -10.76
C GLY A 46 25.79 -0.89 -12.05
N TYR A 47 25.75 -2.22 -11.99
CA TYR A 47 25.42 -3.05 -13.13
C TYR A 47 24.35 -4.05 -12.75
N HIS A 48 23.31 -4.15 -13.58
CA HIS A 48 22.47 -5.34 -13.64
C HIS A 48 22.95 -6.22 -14.78
N PHE A 49 23.21 -7.48 -14.52
CA PHE A 49 23.56 -8.46 -15.54
C PHE A 49 22.75 -9.74 -15.34
N VAL A 50 22.55 -10.48 -16.43
CA VAL A 50 21.86 -11.77 -16.37
C VAL A 50 22.80 -12.82 -15.81
N LYS A 51 22.35 -13.52 -14.78
CA LYS A 51 22.97 -14.76 -14.31
C LYS A 51 21.91 -15.84 -14.29
N GLU A 52 22.18 -16.93 -15.01
CA GLU A 52 21.26 -18.05 -15.20
C GLU A 52 19.93 -17.57 -15.81
N GLN A 53 18.91 -17.32 -14.99
CA GLN A 53 17.57 -16.93 -15.43
C GLN A 53 17.03 -15.66 -14.76
N SER A 54 17.88 -14.89 -14.08
CA SER A 54 17.48 -13.66 -13.38
C SER A 54 18.52 -12.56 -13.52
N PHE A 55 18.11 -11.31 -13.35
CA PHE A 55 19.03 -10.18 -13.27
C PHE A 55 19.59 -10.06 -11.85
N ILE A 56 20.91 -9.91 -11.76
CA ILE A 56 21.61 -9.62 -10.52
C ILE A 56 22.19 -8.22 -10.60
N TYR A 57 21.97 -7.44 -9.55
CA TYR A 57 22.61 -6.16 -9.34
C TYR A 57 23.95 -6.34 -8.61
N LYS A 58 25.01 -5.70 -9.12
CA LYS A 58 26.29 -5.58 -8.44
C LYS A 58 26.83 -4.16 -8.57
N CYS A 59 27.34 -3.63 -7.45
CA CYS A 59 28.10 -2.39 -7.46
C CYS A 59 29.59 -2.66 -7.33
N HIS A 60 30.39 -2.11 -8.26
CA HIS A 60 31.86 -2.18 -8.18
C HIS A 60 32.47 -1.20 -7.17
N ASN A 61 31.69 -0.26 -6.62
CA ASN A 61 32.17 0.71 -5.63
C ASN A 61 32.00 0.19 -4.20
N CYS A 62 30.76 -0.06 -3.77
CA CYS A 62 30.46 -0.50 -2.41
C CYS A 62 30.43 -2.03 -2.26
N GLY A 63 30.53 -2.79 -3.35
CA GLY A 63 30.47 -4.25 -3.33
C GLY A 63 29.07 -4.83 -3.09
N LYS A 64 28.03 -3.99 -2.87
CA LYS A 64 26.67 -4.46 -2.65
C LYS A 64 26.18 -5.26 -3.86
N THR A 65 25.68 -6.46 -3.56
CA THR A 65 25.15 -7.40 -4.54
C THR A 65 23.75 -7.80 -4.10
N THR A 66 22.76 -7.68 -4.98
CA THR A 66 21.35 -8.01 -4.70
C THR A 66 20.69 -8.58 -5.95
N SER A 67 19.58 -9.31 -5.82
CA SER A 67 18.74 -9.61 -6.99
C SER A 67 18.09 -8.34 -7.54
N SER A 68 17.72 -8.35 -8.81
CA SER A 68 16.91 -7.28 -9.44
C SER A 68 15.61 -7.03 -8.67
N VAL A 69 14.95 -8.10 -8.24
CA VAL A 69 13.70 -8.05 -7.47
C VAL A 69 13.91 -7.37 -6.12
N ASN A 70 14.95 -7.73 -5.37
CA ASN A 70 15.27 -7.06 -4.10
C ASN A 70 15.70 -5.60 -4.32
N PHE A 71 16.43 -5.32 -5.40
CA PHE A 71 16.77 -3.95 -5.78
C PHE A 71 15.51 -3.10 -6.02
N LEU A 72 14.52 -3.63 -6.74
CA LEU A 72 13.24 -2.95 -6.94
C LEU A 72 12.49 -2.80 -5.62
N LYS A 73 12.51 -3.80 -4.74
CA LYS A 73 11.86 -3.72 -3.42
C LYS A 73 12.44 -2.60 -2.55
N GLU A 74 13.76 -2.44 -2.54
CA GLU A 74 14.44 -1.45 -1.71
C GLU A 74 14.32 -0.02 -2.25
N ASN A 75 14.50 0.17 -3.56
CA ASN A 75 14.54 1.52 -4.15
C ASN A 75 13.19 1.97 -4.73
N PHE A 76 12.37 1.03 -5.22
CA PHE A 76 11.13 1.30 -5.95
C PHE A 76 9.97 0.41 -5.48
N PRO A 77 9.52 0.54 -4.22
CA PRO A 77 8.53 -0.36 -3.62
C PRO A 77 7.15 -0.33 -4.31
N VAL A 78 6.81 0.76 -5.00
CA VAL A 78 5.58 0.84 -5.83
C VAL A 78 5.72 -0.08 -7.04
N VAL A 79 6.81 0.07 -7.79
CA VAL A 79 7.10 -0.73 -8.99
C VAL A 79 7.25 -2.21 -8.66
N HIS A 80 7.90 -2.53 -7.54
CA HIS A 80 8.02 -3.91 -7.08
C HIS A 80 6.66 -4.58 -6.83
N ARG A 81 5.67 -3.84 -6.31
CA ARG A 81 4.31 -4.36 -6.11
C ARG A 81 3.61 -4.66 -7.43
N GLU A 82 3.86 -3.88 -8.47
CA GLU A 82 3.33 -4.12 -9.82
C GLU A 82 3.98 -5.34 -10.46
N TYR A 83 5.32 -5.42 -10.38
CA TYR A 83 6.08 -6.60 -10.79
C TYR A 83 5.54 -7.89 -10.17
N LEU A 84 5.31 -7.91 -8.86
CA LEU A 84 4.78 -9.09 -8.17
C LEU A 84 3.38 -9.47 -8.67
N LYS A 85 2.50 -8.50 -8.94
CA LYS A 85 1.15 -8.80 -9.47
C LYS A 85 1.23 -9.46 -10.83
N GLU A 86 2.06 -8.94 -11.73
CA GLU A 86 2.24 -9.49 -13.08
C GLU A 86 2.94 -10.85 -13.03
N TYR A 87 3.99 -10.98 -12.22
CA TYR A 87 4.70 -12.23 -11.99
C TYR A 87 3.77 -13.33 -11.48
N LEU A 88 2.95 -13.06 -10.44
CA LEU A 88 1.98 -14.04 -9.94
C LEU A 88 0.93 -14.39 -11.00
N SER A 89 0.46 -13.40 -11.77
CA SER A 89 -0.51 -13.61 -12.84
C SER A 89 0.04 -14.53 -13.93
N GLU A 90 1.28 -14.35 -14.35
CA GLU A 90 1.96 -15.20 -15.34
C GLU A 90 2.20 -16.62 -14.83
N GLN A 91 2.45 -16.78 -13.53
CA GLN A 91 2.52 -18.10 -12.88
C GLN A 91 1.14 -18.78 -12.73
N GLY A 92 0.05 -18.13 -13.19
CA GLY A 92 -1.31 -18.65 -13.08
C GLY A 92 -1.92 -18.50 -11.68
N HIS A 93 -1.24 -17.79 -10.76
CA HIS A 93 -1.77 -17.50 -9.44
C HIS A 93 -2.78 -16.35 -9.52
N LYS A 94 -4.06 -16.70 -9.51
CA LYS A 94 -5.13 -15.70 -9.34
C LYS A 94 -5.14 -15.20 -7.89
N PRO A 95 -5.31 -13.89 -7.66
CA PRO A 95 -5.45 -13.36 -6.31
C PRO A 95 -6.67 -14.01 -5.65
N LYS A 96 -6.45 -14.78 -4.59
CA LYS A 96 -7.54 -15.30 -3.74
C LYS A 96 -8.13 -14.12 -2.98
N ARG A 97 -9.18 -13.50 -3.53
CA ARG A 97 -10.00 -12.55 -2.76
C ARG A 97 -10.70 -13.35 -1.67
N LYS A 98 -10.11 -13.40 -0.47
CA LYS A 98 -10.85 -13.77 0.75
C LYS A 98 -11.70 -12.57 1.17
N MET A 99 -12.64 -12.17 0.32
CA MET A 99 -13.74 -11.37 0.86
C MET A 99 -14.44 -12.26 1.88
N PRO A 100 -14.60 -11.82 3.13
CA PRO A 100 -15.43 -12.56 4.05
C PRO A 100 -16.83 -12.68 3.44
N SER A 101 -17.51 -13.80 3.70
CA SER A 101 -18.92 -13.97 3.33
C SER A 101 -19.70 -12.73 3.75
N SER A 102 -20.66 -12.31 2.92
CA SER A 102 -21.58 -11.21 3.24
C SER A 102 -22.27 -11.41 4.60
N GLU A 103 -22.37 -12.66 5.05
CA GLU A 103 -22.84 -13.04 6.39
C GLU A 103 -22.08 -12.39 7.53
N LYS A 104 -20.77 -12.15 7.40
CA LYS A 104 -19.97 -11.46 8.44
C LYS A 104 -20.32 -9.98 8.55
N PHE A 105 -20.97 -9.41 7.55
CA PHE A 105 -21.40 -8.01 7.51
C PHE A 105 -22.91 -7.85 7.70
N LYS A 106 -23.64 -8.94 8.01
CA LYS A 106 -25.06 -8.84 8.37
C LYS A 106 -25.16 -8.00 9.65
N PHE A 107 -25.96 -6.94 9.57
CA PHE A 107 -26.27 -6.09 10.71
C PHE A 107 -26.84 -6.95 11.84
N SER A 108 -26.18 -6.96 12.99
CA SER A 108 -26.69 -7.52 14.23
C SER A 108 -27.08 -6.35 15.12
N PRO A 109 -28.38 -6.18 15.45
CA PRO A 109 -28.78 -5.13 16.38
C PRO A 109 -28.15 -5.40 17.75
N GLN A 110 -27.53 -4.38 18.34
CA GLN A 110 -27.12 -4.43 19.75
C GLN A 110 -28.37 -4.36 20.62
N THR A 111 -28.91 -5.54 20.97
CA THR A 111 -30.12 -5.68 21.78
C THR A 111 -29.95 -5.06 23.17
N ASP A 112 -28.73 -4.98 23.69
CA ASP A 112 -28.45 -4.43 25.02
C ASP A 112 -28.68 -2.91 25.09
N ILE A 113 -28.44 -2.20 23.98
CA ILE A 113 -28.74 -0.76 23.84
C ILE A 113 -30.19 -0.56 23.39
N LEU A 114 -30.74 -1.53 22.65
CA LEU A 114 -32.13 -1.53 22.17
C LEU A 114 -33.14 -2.06 23.21
N ASN A 115 -32.67 -2.49 24.39
CA ASN A 115 -33.50 -2.84 25.53
C ASN A 115 -34.16 -1.60 26.13
N LYS A 116 -35.16 -1.09 25.41
CA LYS A 116 -36.23 -0.24 25.92
C LYS A 116 -37.23 -1.11 26.72
N SER A 117 -36.74 -2.00 27.58
CA SER A 117 -37.56 -2.95 28.35
C SER A 117 -37.71 -2.56 29.83
N GLU A 118 -37.24 -1.38 30.25
CA GLU A 118 -37.61 -0.78 31.54
C GLU A 118 -38.26 0.60 31.41
N SER A 119 -39.07 0.79 30.36
CA SER A 119 -40.13 1.81 30.41
C SER A 119 -41.34 1.23 31.16
N LYS A 120 -41.18 0.84 32.43
CA LYS A 120 -42.34 0.64 33.33
C LYS A 120 -43.03 1.96 33.69
N ASN A 121 -42.41 3.10 33.37
CA ASN A 121 -42.97 4.44 33.53
C ASN A 121 -42.97 5.20 32.18
N LYS A 122 -43.80 4.79 31.22
CA LYS A 122 -43.97 5.53 29.96
C LYS A 122 -44.55 6.94 30.16
N ASP A 123 -45.21 7.18 31.30
CA ASP A 123 -45.90 8.45 31.58
C ASP A 123 -45.05 9.49 32.30
N SER A 124 -43.91 9.14 32.91
CA SER A 124 -43.09 10.10 33.67
C SER A 124 -41.93 10.70 32.86
N SER A 125 -41.35 9.96 31.92
CA SER A 125 -40.18 10.45 31.17
C SER A 125 -40.54 11.48 30.09
N LEU A 126 -41.74 11.40 29.51
CA LEU A 126 -42.21 12.38 28.52
C LEU A 126 -42.72 13.67 29.18
N LYS A 127 -43.26 13.60 30.40
CA LYS A 127 -43.66 14.79 31.19
C LYS A 127 -42.48 15.69 31.57
N ALA A 128 -41.28 15.13 31.70
CA ALA A 128 -40.06 15.91 31.94
C ALA A 128 -39.57 16.67 30.70
N ILE A 129 -39.92 16.20 29.50
CA ILE A 129 -39.43 16.74 28.22
C ILE A 129 -40.42 17.72 27.61
N ALA A 130 -41.72 17.51 27.82
CA ALA A 130 -42.78 18.39 27.33
C ALA A 130 -43.83 18.59 28.42
N PHE A 131 -43.98 19.84 28.88
CA PHE A 131 -45.03 20.30 29.80
C PHE A 131 -45.83 21.41 29.12
N LEU A 132 -47.11 21.57 29.44
CA LEU A 132 -47.87 22.74 28.97
C LEU A 132 -47.27 24.00 29.60
N ALA A 133 -47.22 25.10 28.85
CA ALA A 133 -46.77 26.39 29.39
C ALA A 133 -47.62 26.82 30.61
N ALA A 134 -48.88 26.40 30.67
CA ALA A 134 -49.78 26.61 31.81
C ALA A 134 -49.35 25.85 33.08
N ASP A 135 -48.51 24.82 33.00
CA ASP A 135 -48.10 24.01 34.14
C ASP A 135 -46.85 24.59 34.84
N LYS A 136 -46.11 25.49 34.18
CA LYS A 136 -44.88 26.10 34.72
C LYS A 136 -45.11 27.56 35.08
N THR A 137 -44.91 27.90 36.35
CA THR A 137 -45.16 29.24 36.92
C THR A 137 -44.41 30.35 36.20
N GLU A 138 -43.16 30.08 35.79
CA GLU A 138 -42.33 30.99 34.99
C GLU A 138 -42.91 31.22 33.58
N ALA A 139 -43.40 30.17 32.94
CA ALA A 139 -43.93 30.24 31.57
C ALA A 139 -45.31 30.91 31.50
N ARG A 140 -46.10 30.85 32.59
CA ARG A 140 -47.40 31.57 32.69
C ARG A 140 -47.28 33.07 32.54
N GLN A 141 -46.13 33.67 32.82
CA GLN A 141 -45.92 35.10 32.64
C GLN A 141 -45.93 35.54 31.17
N TYR A 142 -45.87 34.58 30.23
CA TYR A 142 -45.79 34.80 28.80
C TYR A 142 -47.01 34.28 28.01
N LEU A 143 -48.05 33.80 28.72
CA LEU A 143 -49.37 33.45 28.15
C LEU A 143 -50.33 34.63 28.31
#